data_AF-A0A8B7SIB6-F1
#
_entry.id   AF-A0A8B7SIB6-F1
#
_cell.length_a   1.000
_cell.length_b   1.000
_cell.length_c   1.000
_cell.angle_alpha   90.00
_cell.angle_beta   90.00
_cell.angle_gamma   90.00
#
_symmetry.space_group_name_H-M   'P 1'
#
loop_
_entity.id
_entity.type
_entity.pdbx_description
1 polymer ?
#
loop_
_entity_poly.entity_id
_entity_poly.type
_entity_poly.pdbx_seq_one_letter_code
_entity_poly.pdbx_strand_id
1 'polypeptide(L)'
;MTQDRPLLAVQEALKKCFPVVEEQQGLWQDTLRDCQPLLASLSNLAEQLQAAQNLRFEDVPSLRVFPDLKERLRRKQLEAGDTALDKLGEKLAALLKVRDTVSSHVGQVLQIYEQHADTIGIDAVLQASVVSPSVADMLEWLQDIERHYRSSYLKRKYLLSSVHWGDLPNIQALPKAWDRISEDEHQDLVQDILLNVSFFLEE
;
A
#
# COMPACT_ATOMS: atom_id res chain seq x y z
N MET A 1 25.45 -29.11 24.07
CA MET A 1 24.93 -28.82 22.72
C MET A 1 23.41 -28.63 22.71
N THR A 2 22.87 -27.86 23.66
CA THR A 2 21.42 -27.63 23.84
C THR A 2 21.05 -26.15 23.89
N GLN A 3 22.02 -25.25 23.81
CA GLN A 3 21.82 -23.80 23.99
C GLN A 3 21.37 -23.08 22.70
N ASP A 4 21.54 -23.65 21.50
CA ASP A 4 21.21 -22.97 20.23
C ASP A 4 19.78 -23.22 19.71
N ARG A 5 19.02 -24.17 20.29
CA ARG A 5 17.68 -24.50 19.80
C ARG A 5 16.69 -23.33 19.81
N PRO A 6 16.63 -22.48 20.86
CA PRO A 6 15.70 -21.35 20.89
C PRO A 6 16.05 -20.27 19.85
N LEU A 7 17.34 -19.97 19.66
CA LEU A 7 17.80 -19.01 18.66
C LEU A 7 17.52 -19.52 17.23
N LEU A 8 17.78 -20.80 16.98
CA LEU A 8 17.53 -21.43 15.70
C LEU A 8 16.03 -21.41 15.34
N ALA A 9 15.14 -21.59 16.32
CA ALA A 9 13.69 -21.47 16.09
C ALA A 9 13.28 -20.07 15.61
N VAL A 10 13.88 -19.02 16.17
CA VAL A 10 13.64 -17.63 15.73
C VAL A 10 14.19 -17.41 14.32
N GLN A 11 15.41 -17.90 14.05
CA GLN A 11 16.01 -17.81 12.72
C GLN A 11 15.19 -18.54 11.66
N GLU A 12 14.68 -19.73 11.94
CA GLU A 12 13.78 -20.46 11.03
C GLU A 12 12.46 -19.71 10.79
N ALA A 13 11.92 -19.04 11.81
CA ALA A 13 10.74 -18.20 11.67
C ALA A 13 11.02 -16.99 10.77
N LEU A 14 12.18 -16.34 10.94
CA LEU A 14 12.64 -15.25 10.09
C LEU A 14 12.83 -15.70 8.64
N LYS A 15 13.47 -16.85 8.40
CA LYS A 15 13.65 -17.44 7.06
C LYS A 15 12.33 -17.74 6.35
N LYS A 16 11.26 -18.00 7.10
CA LYS A 16 9.92 -18.18 6.54
C LYS A 16 9.19 -16.85 6.30
N CYS A 17 9.45 -15.84 7.13
CA CYS A 17 8.75 -14.57 7.08
C CYS A 17 9.21 -13.68 5.92
N PHE A 18 10.53 -13.53 5.70
CA PHE A 18 11.05 -12.62 4.66
C PHE A 18 10.62 -12.99 3.23
N PRO A 19 10.59 -14.26 2.80
CA PRO A 19 10.04 -14.62 1.49
C PRO A 19 8.56 -14.25 1.32
N VAL A 20 7.77 -14.35 2.39
CA VAL A 20 6.38 -13.89 2.37
C VAL A 20 6.33 -12.37 2.20
N VAL A 21 7.18 -11.62 2.90
CA VAL A 21 7.28 -10.16 2.73
C VAL A 21 7.65 -9.79 1.29
N GLU A 22 8.58 -10.52 0.67
CA GLU A 22 8.98 -10.31 -0.73
C GLU A 22 7.80 -10.53 -1.70
N GLU A 23 7.09 -11.65 -1.57
CA GLU A 23 5.88 -11.92 -2.37
C GLU A 23 4.83 -10.82 -2.19
N GLN A 24 4.59 -10.42 -0.93
CA GLN A 24 3.61 -9.39 -0.61
C GLN A 24 4.02 -8.00 -1.14
N GLN A 25 5.32 -7.69 -1.18
CA GLN A 25 5.84 -6.45 -1.76
C GLN A 25 5.56 -6.38 -3.27
N GLY A 26 5.74 -7.50 -4.00
CA GLY A 26 5.37 -7.57 -5.42
C GLY A 26 3.89 -7.29 -5.63
N LEU A 27 3.01 -7.96 -4.87
CA LEU A 27 1.56 -7.76 -4.93
C LEU A 27 1.16 -6.32 -4.58
N TRP A 28 1.83 -5.72 -3.59
CA TRP A 28 1.61 -4.33 -3.21
C TRP A 28 1.93 -3.38 -4.37
N GLN A 29 3.12 -3.49 -4.96
CA GLN A 29 3.55 -2.63 -6.07
C GLN A 29 2.66 -2.77 -7.30
N ASP A 30 2.29 -4.00 -7.67
CA ASP A 30 1.41 -4.25 -8.81
C ASP A 30 0.01 -3.66 -8.55
N THR A 31 -0.52 -3.81 -7.33
CA THR A 31 -1.81 -3.22 -6.95
C THR A 31 -1.76 -1.69 -7.01
N LEU A 32 -0.67 -1.07 -6.57
CA LEU A 32 -0.48 0.38 -6.68
C LEU A 32 -0.41 0.84 -8.14
N ARG A 33 0.28 0.09 -9.00
CA ARG A 33 0.34 0.36 -10.45
C ARG A 33 -1.05 0.30 -11.09
N ASP A 34 -1.86 -0.68 -10.70
CA ASP A 34 -3.24 -0.83 -11.17
C ASP A 34 -4.17 0.30 -10.71
N CYS A 35 -3.85 0.99 -9.61
CA CYS A 35 -4.63 2.14 -9.14
C CYS A 35 -4.43 3.38 -10.02
N GLN A 36 -3.25 3.55 -10.62
CA GLN A 36 -2.89 4.75 -11.40
C GLN A 36 -3.88 5.09 -12.53
N PRO A 37 -4.27 4.16 -13.43
CA PRO A 37 -5.25 4.47 -14.47
C PRO A 37 -6.63 4.84 -13.91
N LEU A 38 -7.03 4.28 -12.76
CA LEU A 38 -8.31 4.59 -12.12
C LEU A 38 -8.30 6.01 -11.52
N LEU A 39 -7.20 6.38 -10.85
CA LEU A 39 -7.00 7.73 -10.31
C LEU A 39 -6.96 8.78 -11.42
N ALA A 40 -6.23 8.50 -12.51
CA ALA A 40 -6.20 9.37 -13.68
C ALA A 40 -7.58 9.53 -14.31
N SER A 41 -8.36 8.44 -14.41
CA SER A 41 -9.74 8.48 -14.88
C SER A 41 -10.63 9.37 -14.01
N LEU A 42 -10.53 9.28 -12.68
CA LEU A 42 -11.28 10.15 -11.76
C LEU A 42 -10.91 11.62 -11.92
N SER A 43 -9.62 11.93 -11.98
CA SER A 43 -9.13 13.29 -12.20
C SER A 43 -9.69 13.88 -13.49
N ASN A 44 -9.61 13.12 -14.60
CA ASN A 44 -10.14 13.54 -15.88
C ASN A 44 -11.68 13.71 -15.85
N LEU A 45 -12.42 12.83 -15.18
CA LEU A 45 -13.88 12.98 -15.03
C LEU A 45 -14.24 14.26 -14.26
N ALA A 46 -13.49 14.58 -13.20
CA ALA A 46 -13.69 15.82 -12.44
C ALA A 46 -13.38 17.07 -13.27
N GLU A 47 -12.34 17.05 -14.11
CA GLU A 47 -12.05 18.12 -15.06
C GLU A 47 -13.18 18.29 -16.08
N GLN A 48 -13.69 17.19 -16.65
CA GLN A 48 -14.80 17.24 -17.60
C GLN A 48 -16.10 17.75 -16.96
N LEU A 49 -16.39 17.35 -15.71
CA LEU A 49 -17.53 17.86 -14.96
C LEU A 49 -17.42 19.36 -14.72
N GLN A 50 -16.23 19.85 -14.37
CA GLN A 50 -15.97 21.26 -14.18
C GLN A 50 -16.14 22.05 -15.48
N ALA A 51 -15.60 21.54 -16.60
CA ALA A 51 -15.77 22.13 -17.91
C ALA A 51 -17.26 22.20 -18.34
N ALA A 52 -18.02 21.13 -18.11
CA ALA A 52 -19.45 21.08 -18.38
C ALA A 52 -20.27 22.02 -17.47
N GLN A 53 -19.82 22.30 -16.25
CA GLN A 53 -20.46 23.28 -15.37
C GLN A 53 -20.24 24.72 -15.88
N ASN A 54 -19.05 25.02 -16.38
CA ASN A 54 -18.68 26.34 -16.88
C ASN A 54 -19.27 26.66 -18.27
N LEU A 55 -19.63 25.63 -19.04
CA LEU A 55 -20.22 25.80 -20.36
C LEU A 55 -21.69 26.27 -20.29
N ARG A 56 -22.00 27.32 -21.03
CA ARG A 56 -23.37 27.72 -21.36
C ARG A 56 -23.82 26.97 -22.62
N PHE A 57 -24.46 25.82 -22.43
CA PHE A 57 -24.94 24.97 -23.55
C PHE A 57 -25.90 25.71 -24.49
N GLU A 58 -26.63 26.70 -23.97
CA GLU A 58 -27.51 27.59 -24.72
C GLU A 58 -26.77 28.46 -25.74
N ASP A 59 -25.50 28.77 -25.48
CA ASP A 59 -24.66 29.60 -26.37
C ASP A 59 -24.07 28.79 -27.53
N VAL A 60 -24.25 27.46 -27.54
CA VAL A 60 -23.74 26.56 -28.58
C VAL A 60 -24.89 26.07 -29.48
N PRO A 61 -25.06 26.63 -30.69
CA PRO A 61 -26.24 26.37 -31.53
C PRO A 61 -26.48 24.88 -31.86
N SER A 62 -25.41 24.11 -32.05
CA SER A 62 -25.48 22.68 -32.34
C SER A 62 -25.92 21.81 -31.15
N LEU A 63 -25.80 22.31 -29.92
CA LEU A 63 -26.19 21.58 -28.71
C LEU A 63 -27.63 21.89 -28.27
N ARG A 64 -28.23 22.98 -28.76
CA ARG A 64 -29.61 23.38 -28.41
C ARG A 64 -30.67 22.33 -28.76
N VAL A 65 -30.43 21.51 -29.78
CA VAL A 65 -31.32 20.42 -30.17
C VAL A 65 -31.35 19.27 -29.15
N PHE A 66 -30.48 19.30 -28.14
CA PHE A 66 -30.39 18.31 -27.07
C PHE A 66 -30.61 18.97 -25.69
N PRO A 67 -31.85 19.30 -25.31
CA PRO A 67 -32.15 20.05 -24.09
C PRO A 67 -31.66 19.36 -22.80
N ASP A 68 -31.69 18.02 -22.78
CA ASP A 68 -31.28 17.23 -21.61
C ASP A 68 -29.79 16.84 -21.62
N LEU A 69 -29.01 17.31 -22.60
CA LEU A 69 -27.63 16.85 -22.79
C LEU A 69 -26.77 17.09 -21.55
N LYS A 70 -26.89 18.27 -20.93
CA LYS A 70 -26.11 18.63 -19.74
C LYS A 70 -26.35 17.66 -18.59
N GLU A 71 -27.62 17.38 -18.29
CA GLU A 71 -27.98 16.49 -17.19
C GLU A 71 -27.62 15.04 -17.50
N ARG A 72 -27.84 14.58 -18.74
CA ARG A 72 -27.46 13.23 -19.17
C ARG A 72 -25.95 13.02 -19.15
N LEU A 73 -25.17 14.03 -19.55
CA LEU A 73 -23.71 14.00 -19.51
C LEU A 73 -23.23 13.93 -18.05
N ARG A 74 -23.75 14.80 -17.19
CA ARG A 74 -23.43 14.80 -15.75
C ARG A 74 -23.70 13.43 -15.14
N ARG A 75 -24.90 12.89 -15.34
CA ARG A 75 -25.27 11.57 -14.81
C ARG A 75 -24.31 10.47 -15.28
N LYS A 76 -23.99 10.43 -16.58
CA LYS A 76 -23.04 9.44 -17.12
C LYS A 76 -21.63 9.59 -16.54
N GLN A 77 -21.17 10.82 -16.31
CA GLN A 77 -19.85 11.08 -15.72
C GLN A 77 -19.79 10.64 -14.25
N LEU A 78 -20.87 10.88 -13.50
CA LEU A 78 -20.98 10.40 -12.12
C LEU A 78 -21.02 8.86 -12.07
N GLU A 79 -21.84 8.22 -12.91
CA GLU A 79 -21.89 6.75 -13.02
C GLU A 79 -20.52 6.13 -13.35
N ALA A 80 -19.77 6.74 -14.29
CA ALA A 80 -18.42 6.30 -14.64
C ALA A 80 -17.43 6.49 -13.49
N GLY A 81 -17.59 7.59 -12.75
CA GLY A 81 -16.78 7.91 -11.59
C GLY A 81 -17.02 6.97 -10.42
N ASP A 82 -18.27 6.66 -10.11
CA ASP A 82 -18.66 5.69 -9.08
C ASP A 82 -18.10 4.30 -9.42
N THR A 83 -18.18 3.89 -10.68
CA THR A 83 -17.55 2.64 -11.16
C THR A 83 -16.03 2.63 -10.94
N ALA A 84 -15.35 3.76 -11.11
CA ALA A 84 -13.91 3.86 -10.87
C ALA A 84 -13.58 3.81 -9.35
N LEU A 85 -14.43 4.41 -8.51
CA LEU A 85 -14.30 4.36 -7.06
C LEU A 85 -14.54 2.94 -6.52
N ASP A 86 -15.51 2.19 -7.06
CA ASP A 86 -15.74 0.80 -6.69
C ASP A 86 -14.49 -0.05 -6.97
N LYS A 87 -13.90 0.10 -8.16
CA LYS A 87 -12.64 -0.57 -8.53
C LYS A 87 -11.47 -0.17 -7.63
N LEU A 88 -11.37 1.10 -7.26
CA LEU A 88 -10.36 1.54 -6.28
C LEU A 88 -10.62 0.94 -4.89
N GLY A 89 -11.87 0.73 -4.52
CA GLY A 89 -12.27 0.01 -3.31
C GLY A 89 -11.79 -1.45 -3.32
N GLU A 90 -11.92 -2.14 -4.46
CA GLU A 90 -11.38 -3.49 -4.64
C GLU A 90 -9.84 -3.51 -4.50
N LYS A 91 -9.15 -2.52 -5.09
CA LYS A 91 -7.69 -2.40 -4.95
C LYS A 91 -7.27 -2.08 -3.52
N LEU A 92 -8.01 -1.23 -2.78
CA LEU A 92 -7.80 -1.03 -1.35
C LEU A 92 -7.97 -2.32 -0.55
N ALA A 93 -8.95 -3.16 -0.89
CA ALA A 93 -9.13 -4.47 -0.23
C ALA A 93 -7.94 -5.42 -0.50
N ALA A 94 -7.34 -5.35 -1.69
CA ALA A 94 -6.11 -6.10 -1.99
C ALA A 94 -4.92 -5.58 -1.16
N LEU A 95 -4.72 -4.26 -1.07
CA LEU A 95 -3.68 -3.65 -0.22
C LEU A 95 -3.87 -3.99 1.26
N LEU A 96 -5.13 -4.01 1.73
CA LEU A 96 -5.48 -4.44 3.08
C LEU A 96 -5.02 -5.87 3.35
N LYS A 97 -5.28 -6.77 2.40
CA LYS A 97 -4.88 -8.18 2.51
C LYS A 97 -3.37 -8.34 2.61
N VAL A 98 -2.60 -7.57 1.81
CA VAL A 98 -1.13 -7.54 1.91
C VAL A 98 -0.70 -7.14 3.33
N ARG A 99 -1.20 -5.99 3.82
CA ARG A 99 -0.90 -5.49 5.16
C ARG A 99 -1.20 -6.55 6.23
N ASP A 100 -2.37 -7.18 6.18
CA ASP A 100 -2.81 -8.17 7.17
C ASP A 100 -1.96 -9.44 7.13
N THR A 101 -1.60 -9.88 5.92
CA THR A 101 -0.73 -11.04 5.73
C THR A 101 0.65 -10.79 6.33
N VAL A 102 1.26 -9.63 6.04
CA VAL A 102 2.56 -9.25 6.63
C VAL A 102 2.47 -9.12 8.14
N SER A 103 1.46 -8.40 8.64
CA SER A 103 1.25 -8.22 10.09
C SER A 103 1.12 -9.54 10.83
N SER A 104 0.41 -10.52 10.24
CA SER A 104 0.26 -11.86 10.81
C SER A 104 1.61 -12.59 10.90
N HIS A 105 2.43 -12.55 9.84
CA HIS A 105 3.72 -13.24 9.85
C HIS A 105 4.72 -12.58 10.80
N VAL A 106 4.79 -11.25 10.80
CA VAL A 106 5.63 -10.49 11.75
C VAL A 106 5.21 -10.78 13.19
N GLY A 107 3.90 -10.80 13.47
CA GLY A 107 3.38 -11.16 14.79
C GLY A 107 3.76 -12.58 15.24
N GLN A 108 3.74 -13.56 14.33
CA GLN A 108 4.17 -14.93 14.62
C GLN A 108 5.66 -15.01 14.96
N VAL A 109 6.52 -14.32 14.20
CA VAL A 109 7.97 -14.28 14.48
C VAL A 109 8.23 -13.65 15.84
N LEU A 110 7.60 -12.50 16.13
CA LEU A 110 7.75 -11.83 17.42
C LEU A 110 7.26 -12.71 18.58
N GLN A 111 6.15 -13.42 18.40
CA GLN A 111 5.65 -14.36 19.40
C GLN A 111 6.64 -15.50 19.68
N ILE A 112 7.28 -16.05 18.63
CA ILE A 112 8.30 -17.09 18.79
C ILE A 112 9.52 -16.54 19.53
N TYR A 113 9.96 -15.33 19.20
CA TYR A 113 11.03 -14.66 19.94
C TYR A 113 10.66 -14.44 21.41
N GLU A 114 9.48 -13.90 21.70
CA GLU A 114 8.99 -13.66 23.08
C GLU A 114 8.93 -14.94 23.91
N GLN A 115 8.53 -16.07 23.32
CA GLN A 115 8.52 -17.39 23.99
C GLN A 115 9.92 -17.87 24.41
N HIS A 116 10.96 -17.37 23.73
CA HIS A 116 12.34 -17.78 23.93
C HIS A 116 13.23 -16.67 24.53
N ALA A 117 12.70 -15.46 24.74
CA ALA A 117 13.47 -14.28 25.13
C ALA A 117 14.25 -14.47 26.45
N ASP A 118 13.67 -15.14 27.45
CA ASP A 118 14.35 -15.43 28.73
C ASP A 118 15.50 -16.43 28.61
N THR A 119 15.51 -17.19 27.51
CA THR A 119 16.52 -18.24 27.25
C THR A 119 17.59 -17.81 26.27
N ILE A 120 17.25 -16.92 25.33
CA ILE A 120 18.18 -16.35 24.37
C ILE A 120 18.87 -15.17 25.06
N GLY A 121 20.16 -15.31 25.33
CA GLY A 121 20.95 -14.20 25.88
C GLY A 121 21.01 -13.02 24.91
N ILE A 122 21.02 -11.78 25.44
CA ILE A 122 21.09 -10.55 24.63
C ILE A 122 22.27 -10.58 23.65
N ASP A 123 23.43 -11.08 24.09
CA ASP A 123 24.63 -11.19 23.23
C ASP A 123 24.37 -12.05 21.99
N ALA A 124 23.57 -13.11 22.11
CA ALA A 124 23.26 -14.01 21.00
C ALA A 124 22.29 -13.36 20.00
N VAL A 125 21.37 -12.52 20.46
CA VAL A 125 20.42 -11.80 19.60
C VAL A 125 21.13 -10.71 18.78
N LEU A 126 22.14 -10.07 19.39
CA LEU A 126 22.94 -9.00 18.77
C LEU A 126 24.09 -9.53 17.89
N GLN A 127 24.33 -10.84 17.89
CA GLN A 127 25.43 -11.42 17.14
C GLN A 127 25.10 -11.47 15.65
N ALA A 128 25.72 -10.57 14.88
CA ALA A 128 25.76 -10.64 13.42
C ALA A 128 26.90 -11.54 12.92
N SER A 129 26.80 -11.99 11.67
CA SER A 129 27.85 -12.69 10.94
C SER A 129 28.09 -12.04 9.58
N VAL A 130 29.04 -12.57 8.81
CA VAL A 130 29.33 -12.09 7.44
C VAL A 130 28.14 -12.32 6.50
N VAL A 131 27.33 -13.34 6.77
CA VAL A 131 26.24 -13.81 5.91
C VAL A 131 24.86 -13.60 6.52
N SER A 132 24.78 -13.19 7.78
CA SER A 132 23.53 -12.99 8.50
C SER A 132 23.59 -11.71 9.33
N PRO A 133 22.63 -10.79 9.14
CA PRO A 133 22.35 -9.73 10.11
C PRO A 133 22.06 -10.32 11.49
N SER A 134 22.07 -9.47 12.52
CA SER A 134 21.69 -9.92 13.87
C SER A 134 20.18 -10.22 13.91
N VAL A 135 19.75 -11.08 14.84
CA VAL A 135 18.31 -11.33 15.05
C VAL A 135 17.61 -10.06 15.51
N ALA A 136 18.27 -9.21 16.30
CA ALA A 136 17.74 -7.92 16.71
C ALA A 136 17.40 -7.03 15.50
N ASP A 137 18.35 -6.87 14.57
CA ASP A 137 18.15 -6.05 13.37
C ASP A 137 17.01 -6.58 12.51
N MET A 138 16.98 -7.90 12.28
CA MET A 138 15.92 -8.51 11.47
C MET A 138 14.53 -8.37 12.10
N LEU A 139 14.42 -8.46 13.43
CA LEU A 139 13.15 -8.24 14.14
C LEU A 139 12.72 -6.77 14.07
N GLU A 140 13.66 -5.83 14.20
CA GLU A 140 13.39 -4.40 14.04
C GLU A 140 12.92 -4.09 12.62
N TRP A 141 13.61 -4.60 11.61
CA TRP A 141 13.25 -4.41 10.20
C TRP A 141 11.88 -4.97 9.86
N LEU A 142 11.50 -6.14 10.40
CA LEU A 142 10.15 -6.67 10.22
C LEU A 142 9.08 -5.77 10.85
N GLN A 143 9.35 -5.14 12.00
CA GLN A 143 8.43 -4.15 12.57
C GLN A 143 8.34 -2.89 11.72
N ASP A 144 9.46 -2.43 11.16
CA ASP A 144 9.46 -1.26 10.28
C ASP A 144 8.69 -1.51 8.98
N ILE A 145 8.81 -2.71 8.41
CA ILE A 145 7.98 -3.17 7.28
C ILE A 145 6.49 -3.18 7.65
N GLU A 146 6.10 -3.73 8.81
CA GLU A 146 4.70 -3.72 9.27
C GLU A 146 4.17 -2.29 9.40
N ARG A 147 4.94 -1.41 10.03
CA ARG A 147 4.60 0.01 10.21
C ARG A 147 4.43 0.71 8.87
N HIS A 148 5.31 0.44 7.92
CA HIS A 148 5.23 0.95 6.56
C HIS A 148 3.89 0.58 5.92
N TYR A 149 3.57 -0.72 5.77
CA TYR A 149 2.31 -1.14 5.14
C TYR A 149 1.09 -0.59 5.86
N ARG A 150 1.10 -0.56 7.20
CA ARG A 150 0.00 -0.03 7.99
C ARG A 150 -0.23 1.46 7.74
N SER A 151 0.82 2.27 7.82
CA SER A 151 0.75 3.72 7.54
C SER A 151 0.28 3.98 6.12
N SER A 152 0.91 3.29 5.16
CA SER A 152 0.66 3.43 3.73
C SER A 152 -0.79 3.13 3.36
N TYR A 153 -1.32 2.04 3.92
CA TYR A 153 -2.71 1.65 3.73
C TYR A 153 -3.68 2.68 4.34
N LEU A 154 -3.43 3.13 5.57
CA LEU A 154 -4.33 4.06 6.27
C LEU A 154 -4.41 5.41 5.56
N LYS A 155 -3.27 5.95 5.10
CA LYS A 155 -3.24 7.20 4.33
C LYS A 155 -4.03 7.08 3.03
N ARG A 156 -3.88 5.98 2.29
CA ARG A 156 -4.62 5.72 1.04
C ARG A 156 -6.12 5.53 1.26
N LYS A 157 -6.49 4.77 2.30
CA LYS A 157 -7.88 4.59 2.71
C LYS A 157 -8.52 5.93 3.05
N TYR A 158 -7.82 6.77 3.82
CA TYR A 158 -8.30 8.10 4.19
C TYR A 158 -8.46 9.00 2.96
N LEU A 159 -7.47 9.03 2.08
CA LEU A 159 -7.49 9.80 0.83
C LEU A 159 -8.70 9.44 -0.04
N LEU A 160 -9.02 8.15 -0.20
CA LEU A 160 -10.17 7.74 -0.99
C LEU A 160 -11.50 7.97 -0.28
N SER A 161 -11.53 7.89 1.06
CA SER A 161 -12.75 8.19 1.84
C SER A 161 -13.15 9.67 1.83
N SER A 162 -12.22 10.58 1.51
CA SER A 162 -12.49 12.01 1.41
C SER A 162 -12.99 12.44 0.04
N VAL A 163 -13.15 11.50 -0.90
CA VAL A 163 -13.63 11.81 -2.26
C VAL A 163 -15.12 12.12 -2.24
N HIS A 164 -15.47 13.31 -2.75
CA HIS A 164 -16.85 13.70 -2.97
C HIS A 164 -16.99 14.55 -4.23
N TRP A 165 -18.00 14.26 -5.05
CA TRP A 165 -18.26 14.97 -6.33
C TRP A 165 -18.61 16.46 -6.19
N GLY A 166 -18.77 16.95 -4.95
CA GLY A 166 -18.89 18.39 -4.65
C GLY A 166 -17.56 19.15 -4.66
N ASP A 167 -16.42 18.48 -4.59
CA ASP A 167 -15.08 19.08 -4.59
C ASP A 167 -14.24 18.49 -5.74
N LEU A 168 -14.55 18.98 -6.94
CA LEU A 168 -13.85 18.60 -8.16
C LEU A 168 -12.34 18.93 -8.11
N PRO A 169 -11.88 20.08 -7.55
CA PRO A 169 -10.45 20.34 -7.38
C PRO A 169 -9.72 19.26 -6.58
N ASN A 170 -10.31 18.77 -5.48
CA ASN A 170 -9.71 17.68 -4.71
C ASN A 170 -9.64 16.38 -5.52
N ILE A 171 -10.69 16.03 -6.28
CA ILE A 171 -10.67 14.85 -7.17
C ILE A 171 -9.58 14.96 -8.24
N GLN A 172 -9.40 16.14 -8.83
CA GLN A 172 -8.32 16.39 -9.80
C GLN A 172 -6.92 16.26 -9.18
N ALA A 173 -6.78 16.58 -7.89
CA ALA A 173 -5.51 16.46 -7.17
C ALA A 173 -5.21 15.03 -6.68
N LEU A 174 -6.17 14.09 -6.76
CA LEU A 174 -6.03 12.73 -6.21
C LEU A 174 -4.80 11.97 -6.72
N PRO A 175 -4.47 11.92 -8.02
CA PRO A 175 -3.31 11.17 -8.48
C PRO A 175 -2.02 11.66 -7.80
N LYS A 176 -1.85 12.99 -7.74
CA LYS A 176 -0.69 13.60 -7.09
C LYS A 176 -0.68 13.37 -5.58
N ALA A 177 -1.84 13.43 -4.92
CA ALA A 177 -1.95 13.14 -3.50
C ALA A 177 -1.63 11.66 -3.19
N TRP A 178 -1.99 10.75 -4.09
CA TRP A 178 -1.68 9.32 -3.98
C TRP A 178 -0.19 9.04 -4.10
N ASP A 179 0.48 9.64 -5.09
CA ASP A 179 1.91 9.45 -5.33
C ASP A 179 2.78 9.97 -4.17
N ARG A 180 2.39 11.12 -3.59
CA ARG A 180 3.06 11.68 -2.41
C ARG A 180 3.11 10.75 -1.21
N ILE A 181 2.12 9.85 -1.06
CA ILE A 181 2.13 8.88 0.03
C ILE A 181 3.33 7.94 -0.10
N SER A 182 3.71 7.56 -1.33
CA SER A 182 4.89 6.73 -1.58
C SER A 182 6.20 7.48 -1.32
N GLU A 183 6.26 8.75 -1.71
CA GLU A 183 7.45 9.61 -1.51
C GLU A 183 7.74 9.82 -0.02
N ASP A 184 6.70 10.09 0.78
CA ASP A 184 6.82 10.36 2.22
C ASP A 184 7.22 9.11 3.04
N GLU A 185 7.00 7.90 2.52
CA GLU A 185 7.13 6.65 3.27
C GLU A 185 8.37 5.82 2.93
N HIS A 186 9.35 6.44 2.24
CA HIS A 186 10.57 5.78 1.77
C HIS A 186 10.23 4.56 0.90
N GLN A 187 9.92 4.82 -0.36
CA GLN A 187 9.46 3.82 -1.34
C GLN A 187 10.32 2.55 -1.40
N ASP A 188 11.63 2.67 -1.11
CA ASP A 188 12.59 1.58 -1.23
C ASP A 188 12.84 0.82 0.10
N LEU A 189 12.25 1.24 1.23
CA LEU A 189 12.48 0.65 2.56
C LEU A 189 12.42 -0.88 2.57
N VAL A 190 11.32 -1.43 2.02
CA VAL A 190 11.09 -2.89 2.01
C VAL A 190 12.14 -3.58 1.13
N GLN A 191 12.48 -2.98 -0.02
CA GLN A 191 13.45 -3.55 -0.95
C GLN A 191 14.86 -3.54 -0.35
N ASP A 192 15.26 -2.46 0.31
CA ASP A 192 16.55 -2.32 0.97
C ASP A 192 16.71 -3.35 2.10
N ILE A 193 15.66 -3.54 2.91
CA ILE A 193 15.66 -4.58 3.95
C ILE A 193 15.77 -5.98 3.33
N LEU A 194 15.00 -6.28 2.28
CA LEU A 194 15.06 -7.58 1.60
C LEU A 194 16.46 -7.86 1.03
N LEU A 195 17.15 -6.82 0.52
CA LEU A 195 18.54 -6.93 0.07
C LEU A 195 19.48 -7.25 1.25
N ASN A 196 19.29 -6.62 2.41
CA ASN A 196 20.13 -6.85 3.59
C ASN A 196 20.02 -8.29 4.15
N VAL A 197 18.89 -8.96 3.94
CA VAL A 197 18.67 -10.34 4.42
C VAL A 197 18.92 -11.40 3.35
N SER A 198 19.29 -11.02 2.12
CA SER A 198 19.39 -11.94 0.99
C SER A 198 20.35 -13.12 1.26
N PHE A 199 21.57 -12.85 1.74
CA PHE A 199 22.54 -13.89 2.10
C PHE A 199 22.07 -14.82 3.22
N PHE A 200 21.28 -14.30 4.18
CA PHE A 200 20.72 -15.09 5.26
C PHE A 200 19.69 -16.12 4.75
N LEU A 201 18.99 -15.80 3.66
CA LEU A 201 17.98 -16.68 3.05
C LEU A 201 18.59 -17.76 2.15
N GLU A 202 19.85 -17.62 1.74
CA GLU A 202 20.56 -18.61 0.91
C GLU A 202 21.15 -19.79 1.72
N GLU A 203 21.25 -19.65 3.05
CA GLU A 203 21.68 -20.72 3.97
C GLU A 203 20.56 -21.66 4.41
#